data_AF-A0A9N7JLB7-F1
#
_entry.id   AF-A0A9N7JLB7-F1
#
_cell.length_a   1.000
_cell.length_b   1.000
_cell.length_c   1.000
_cell.angle_alpha   90.00
_cell.angle_beta   90.00
_cell.angle_gamma   90.00
#
_symmetry.space_group_name_H-M   'P 1'
#
loop_
_entity.id
_entity.type
_entity.pdbx_description
1 polymer ?
#
loop_
_entity_poly.entity_id
_entity_poly.type
_entity_poly.pdbx_seq_one_letter_code
_entity_poly.pdbx_strand_id
1 'polypeptide(L)'
;MKLEIKAYNVINEIWDDIDDFFLSCQIDIGFKDEIGAEIYSFDIVSPKKLQKMLVRDGVEIGKGYFIMNDYNKNSVCDKIGKLIDREISEENKYDVFDEISVYFREQI
;
A
#
# COMPACT_ATOMS: atom_id res chain seq x y z
N MET A 1 -6.37 16.06 -14.06
CA MET A 1 -6.70 14.61 -14.01
C MET A 1 -6.62 14.16 -12.57
N LYS A 2 -7.36 13.11 -12.20
CA LYS A 2 -7.29 12.52 -10.86
C LYS A 2 -6.97 11.04 -10.91
N LEU A 3 -6.13 10.60 -9.97
CA LEU A 3 -5.92 9.19 -9.70
C LEU A 3 -7.04 8.62 -8.84
N GLU A 4 -7.24 7.32 -8.96
CA GLU A 4 -8.08 6.53 -8.08
C GLU A 4 -7.47 5.14 -7.85
N ILE A 5 -7.96 4.50 -6.79
CA ILE A 5 -7.74 3.08 -6.55
C ILE A 5 -8.68 2.31 -7.48
N LYS A 6 -8.12 1.58 -8.45
CA LYS A 6 -8.86 0.73 -9.38
C LYS A 6 -9.15 -0.65 -8.78
N ALA A 7 -8.21 -1.19 -8.00
CA ALA A 7 -8.37 -2.45 -7.30
C ALA A 7 -7.52 -2.53 -6.03
N TYR A 8 -7.95 -3.40 -5.11
CA TYR A 8 -7.24 -3.74 -3.89
C TYR A 8 -7.34 -5.25 -3.71
N ASN A 9 -6.20 -5.92 -3.63
CA ASN A 9 -6.11 -7.37 -3.53
C ASN A 9 -5.26 -7.77 -2.32
N VAL A 10 -5.78 -8.70 -1.50
CA VAL A 10 -4.96 -9.40 -0.49
C VAL A 10 -4.39 -10.63 -1.18
N ILE A 11 -3.06 -10.73 -1.23
CA ILE A 11 -2.35 -11.82 -1.90
C ILE A 11 -2.06 -12.95 -0.92
N ASN A 12 -1.69 -12.59 0.31
CA ASN A 12 -1.42 -13.53 1.38
C ASN A 12 -1.78 -12.89 2.72
N GLU A 13 -2.18 -13.72 3.68
CA GLU A 13 -2.46 -13.30 5.04
C GLU A 13 -1.97 -14.35 6.05
N ILE A 14 -1.39 -13.86 7.15
CA ILE A 14 -0.92 -14.66 8.26
C ILE A 14 -1.52 -14.06 9.53
N TRP A 15 -2.30 -14.86 10.24
CA TRP A 15 -2.98 -14.48 11.47
C TRP A 15 -2.60 -15.46 12.58
N ASP A 16 -1.88 -14.96 13.60
CA ASP A 16 -1.66 -15.72 14.85
C ASP A 16 -2.77 -15.39 15.87
N ASP A 17 -3.30 -14.16 15.83
CA ASP A 17 -4.38 -13.62 16.66
C ASP A 17 -4.97 -12.37 15.96
N ILE A 18 -6.05 -11.80 16.47
CA ILE A 18 -6.71 -10.61 15.91
C ILE A 18 -5.81 -9.37 15.88
N ASP A 19 -4.88 -9.25 16.83
CA ASP A 19 -3.90 -8.16 16.94
C ASP A 19 -2.50 -8.57 16.47
N ASP A 20 -2.37 -9.76 15.87
CA ASP A 20 -1.09 -10.38 15.50
C ASP A 20 -1.13 -10.92 14.07
N PHE A 21 -1.06 -9.98 13.13
CA PHE A 21 -1.23 -10.25 11.71
C PHE A 21 -0.17 -9.61 10.83
N PHE A 22 -0.03 -10.22 9.65
CA PHE A 22 0.71 -9.72 8.50
C PHE A 22 -0.06 -10.06 7.22
N LEU A 23 -0.28 -9.07 6.35
CA LEU A 23 -0.92 -9.28 5.06
C LEU A 23 -0.03 -8.70 3.96
N SER A 24 0.19 -9.46 2.89
CA SER A 24 0.77 -8.93 1.66
C SER A 24 -0.34 -8.58 0.69
N CYS A 25 -0.31 -7.36 0.19
CA CYS A 25 -1.37 -6.76 -0.60
C CYS A 25 -0.83 -6.18 -1.92
N GLN A 26 -1.74 -6.03 -2.87
CA GLN A 26 -1.54 -5.27 -4.10
C GLN A 26 -2.62 -4.19 -4.23
N ILE A 27 -2.22 -3.05 -4.78
CA ILE A 27 -3.09 -1.93 -5.10
C ILE A 27 -2.86 -1.54 -6.55
N ASP A 28 -3.95 -1.35 -7.28
CA ASP A 28 -3.92 -0.88 -8.66
C ASP A 28 -4.33 0.60 -8.65
N ILE A 29 -3.43 1.48 -9.08
CA ILE A 29 -3.66 2.93 -9.09
C ILE A 29 -3.63 3.42 -10.53
N GLY A 30 -4.68 4.12 -10.96
CA GLY A 30 -4.80 4.62 -12.32
C GLY A 30 -5.64 5.88 -12.40
N PHE A 31 -5.64 6.53 -13.56
CA PHE A 31 -6.47 7.72 -13.77
C PHE A 31 -7.94 7.35 -13.85
N LYS A 32 -8.79 8.15 -13.20
CA LYS A 32 -10.23 7.88 -13.04
C LYS A 32 -10.94 7.55 -14.35
N ASP A 33 -10.65 8.31 -15.41
CA ASP A 33 -11.34 8.20 -16.70
C ASP A 33 -10.55 7.41 -17.76
N GLU A 34 -9.51 6.68 -17.33
CA GLU A 34 -8.64 5.89 -18.23
C GLU A 34 -8.66 4.39 -17.92
N ILE A 35 -8.35 3.61 -18.95
CA ILE A 35 -8.11 2.17 -18.86
C ILE A 35 -6.64 1.95 -18.53
N GLY A 36 -6.38 1.09 -17.54
CA GLY A 36 -5.04 0.76 -17.08
C GLY A 36 -4.78 1.29 -15.67
N ALA A 37 -3.77 0.70 -15.04
CA ALA A 37 -3.31 1.05 -13.71
C ALA A 37 -1.86 0.57 -13.54
N GLU A 38 -1.11 1.29 -12.73
CA GLU A 38 0.14 0.80 -12.18
C GLU A 38 -0.16 -0.08 -10.97
N ILE A 39 0.54 -1.22 -10.88
CA ILE A 39 0.34 -2.20 -9.82
C ILE A 39 1.46 -2.07 -8.80
N TYR A 40 1.09 -1.82 -7.56
CA TYR A 40 2.02 -1.70 -6.46
C TYR A 40 1.75 -2.76 -5.40
N SER A 41 2.81 -3.24 -4.77
CA SER A 41 2.76 -4.16 -3.63
C SER A 41 3.09 -3.44 -2.33
N PHE A 42 2.40 -3.82 -1.25
CA PHE A 42 2.66 -3.34 0.10
C PHE A 42 2.24 -4.39 1.11
N ASP A 43 2.78 -4.28 2.32
CA ASP A 43 2.42 -5.14 3.44
C ASP A 43 1.69 -4.33 4.51
N ILE A 44 0.77 -5.01 5.16
CA ILE A 44 0.10 -4.55 6.36
C ILE A 44 0.62 -5.40 7.51
N VAL A 45 1.07 -4.76 8.58
CA VAL A 45 1.61 -5.46 9.74
C VAL A 45 1.07 -4.87 11.03
N SER A 46 0.69 -5.75 11.96
CA SER A 46 0.37 -5.33 13.32
C SER A 46 1.65 -4.97 14.09
N PRO A 47 1.60 -4.03 15.07
CA PRO A 47 2.75 -3.74 15.91
C PRO A 47 3.31 -4.98 16.62
N LYS A 48 2.43 -5.90 17.04
CA LYS A 48 2.81 -7.16 17.70
C LYS A 48 3.59 -8.08 16.77
N LYS A 49 3.12 -8.25 15.53
CA LYS A 49 3.84 -9.04 14.52
C LYS A 49 5.17 -8.39 14.13
N LEU A 50 5.18 -7.07 13.93
CA LEU A 50 6.40 -6.32 13.62
C LEU A 50 7.44 -6.45 14.75
N GLN A 51 7.01 -6.40 16.01
CA GLN A 51 7.90 -6.63 17.15
C GLN A 51 8.52 -8.03 17.11
N LYS A 52 7.74 -9.07 16.81
CA LYS A 52 8.27 -10.44 16.66
C LYS A 52 9.30 -10.55 15.53
N MET A 53 9.05 -9.88 14.39
CA MET A 53 10.00 -9.81 13.27
C MET A 53 11.30 -9.13 13.71
N LEU A 54 11.22 -7.99 14.39
CA LEU A 54 12.38 -7.27 14.91
C LEU A 54 13.17 -8.05 15.98
N VAL A 55 12.49 -8.84 16.83
CA VAL A 55 13.19 -9.72 17.80
C VAL A 55 13.98 -10.82 17.07
N ARG A 56 13.49 -11.29 15.93
CA ARG A 56 14.15 -12.33 15.13
C ARG A 56 15.29 -11.78 14.28
N ASP A 57 15.05 -10.68 13.59
CA ASP A 57 15.89 -10.19 12.49
C ASP A 57 16.68 -8.92 12.84
N GLY A 58 16.32 -8.24 13.94
CA GLY A 58 17.00 -7.06 14.49
C GLY A 58 16.71 -5.74 13.75
N VAL A 59 16.37 -5.78 12.47
CA VAL A 59 16.09 -4.61 11.63
C VAL A 59 15.09 -4.95 10.52
N GLU A 60 14.22 -3.99 10.19
CA GLU A 60 13.24 -4.10 9.09
C GLU A 60 13.28 -2.85 8.20
N ILE A 61 13.11 -3.04 6.88
CA ILE A 61 13.01 -1.92 5.93
C ILE A 61 11.55 -1.46 5.86
N GLY A 62 11.28 -0.21 6.23
CA GLY A 62 9.90 0.31 6.33
C GLY A 62 9.17 0.59 5.01
N LYS A 63 9.83 0.53 3.85
CA LYS A 63 9.20 0.87 2.56
C LYS A 63 8.08 -0.13 2.23
N GLY A 64 6.88 0.38 1.93
CA GLY A 64 5.71 -0.44 1.63
C GLY A 64 5.06 -1.06 2.86
N TYR A 65 5.31 -0.58 4.08
CA TYR A 65 4.60 -1.03 5.27
C TYR A 65 3.48 -0.08 5.69
N PHE A 66 2.31 -0.65 5.95
CA PHE A 66 1.21 -0.02 6.67
C PHE A 66 1.10 -0.69 8.05
N ILE A 67 1.41 0.07 9.10
CA ILE A 67 1.37 -0.43 10.47
C ILE A 67 0.01 -0.09 11.06
N MET A 68 -0.76 -1.09 11.50
CA MET A 68 -2.10 -0.88 12.07
C MET A 68 -2.41 -1.85 13.22
N ASN A 69 -3.13 -1.37 14.24
CA ASN A 69 -3.49 -2.20 15.40
C ASN A 69 -4.55 -3.25 15.07
N ASP A 70 -5.50 -2.90 14.19
CA ASP A 70 -6.60 -3.73 13.74
C ASP A 70 -6.75 -3.55 12.24
N TYR A 71 -6.90 -4.65 11.51
CA TYR A 71 -6.98 -4.60 10.06
C TYR A 71 -8.32 -4.05 9.60
N ASN A 72 -8.28 -2.93 8.90
CA ASN A 72 -9.44 -2.35 8.26
C ASN A 72 -9.09 -1.88 6.84
N LYS A 73 -9.56 -2.64 5.85
CA LYS A 73 -9.39 -2.32 4.42
C LYS A 73 -9.82 -0.90 4.08
N ASN A 74 -10.93 -0.41 4.64
CA ASN A 74 -11.41 0.94 4.35
C ASN A 74 -10.43 1.99 4.86
N SER A 75 -9.89 1.82 6.07
CA SER A 75 -8.87 2.75 6.60
C SER A 75 -7.59 2.76 5.77
N VAL A 76 -7.20 1.61 5.20
CA VAL A 76 -6.06 1.53 4.27
C VAL A 76 -6.38 2.28 2.98
N CYS A 77 -7.50 1.97 2.35
CA CYS A 77 -7.93 2.64 1.12
C CYS A 77 -8.09 4.16 1.32
N ASP A 78 -8.61 4.62 2.45
CA ASP A 78 -8.73 6.04 2.78
C ASP A 78 -7.35 6.71 2.92
N LYS A 79 -6.39 6.00 3.52
CA LYS A 79 -5.01 6.49 3.68
C LYS A 79 -4.31 6.59 2.33
N ILE A 80 -4.44 5.57 1.48
CA ILE A 80 -3.92 5.57 0.11
C ILE A 80 -4.61 6.66 -0.73
N GLY A 81 -5.94 6.76 -0.64
CA GLY A 81 -6.73 7.78 -1.31
C GLY A 81 -6.23 9.18 -1.01
N LYS A 82 -5.94 9.48 0.27
CA LYS A 82 -5.33 10.76 0.67
C LYS A 82 -3.91 10.98 0.14
N LEU A 83 -3.13 9.93 -0.08
CA LEU A 83 -1.78 10.03 -0.68
C LEU A 83 -1.85 10.41 -2.16
N ILE A 84 -2.89 9.95 -2.86
CA ILE A 84 -3.04 10.14 -4.32
C ILE A 84 -4.05 11.24 -4.70
N ASP A 85 -4.76 11.84 -3.73
CA ASP A 85 -5.76 12.89 -3.98
C ASP A 85 -5.09 14.23 -4.29
N ARG A 86 -4.85 14.44 -5.59
CA ARG A 86 -4.31 15.68 -6.15
C ARG A 86 -4.70 15.83 -7.61
N GLU A 87 -4.69 17.08 -8.07
CA GLU A 87 -4.81 17.38 -9.50
C GLU A 87 -3.48 17.15 -10.21
N ILE A 88 -3.53 16.45 -11.34
CA ILE A 88 -2.38 16.10 -12.18
C ILE A 88 -2.59 16.70 -13.56
N SER A 89 -1.56 17.35 -14.12
CA SER A 89 -1.61 17.88 -15.48
C SER A 89 -1.16 16.82 -16.48
N GLU A 90 -1.46 17.02 -17.76
CA GLU A 90 -0.95 16.11 -18.80
C GLU A 90 0.58 16.12 -18.88
N GLU A 91 1.21 17.25 -18.54
CA GLU A 91 2.67 17.42 -18.63
C GLU A 91 3.44 16.58 -17.60
N ASN A 92 2.85 16.33 -16.43
CA ASN A 92 3.48 15.58 -15.33
C ASN A 92 2.79 14.24 -15.03
N LYS A 93 2.00 13.75 -15.99
CA LYS A 93 1.15 12.57 -15.85
C LYS A 93 1.92 11.32 -15.42
N TYR A 94 3.15 11.15 -15.92
CA TYR A 94 3.96 9.96 -15.64
C TYR A 94 4.79 10.10 -14.35
N ASP A 95 5.24 11.32 -14.03
CA ASP A 95 6.04 11.61 -12.83
C ASP A 95 5.29 11.23 -11.53
N VAL A 96 3.96 11.29 -11.55
CA VAL A 96 3.13 10.97 -10.39
C VAL A 96 3.34 9.55 -9.88
N PHE A 97 3.64 8.60 -10.77
CA PHE A 97 3.82 7.20 -10.42
C PHE A 97 5.19 6.94 -9.79
N ASP A 98 6.22 7.66 -10.22
CA ASP A 98 7.53 7.66 -9.57
C ASP A 98 7.44 8.24 -8.14
N GLU A 99 6.62 9.27 -7.94
CA GLU A 99 6.39 9.82 -6.60
C GLU A 99 5.63 8.84 -5.68
N ILE A 100 4.67 8.09 -6.25
CA ILE A 100 3.92 7.05 -5.53
C ILE A 100 4.82 5.88 -5.17
N SER A 101 5.77 5.50 -6.03
CA SER A 101 6.68 4.38 -5.81
C SER A 101 7.66 4.58 -4.65
N VAL A 102 7.72 5.78 -4.05
CA VAL A 102 8.43 6.01 -2.78
C VAL A 102 7.72 5.30 -1.61
N TYR A 103 6.40 5.20 -1.64
CA TYR A 103 5.59 4.62 -0.57
C TYR A 103 5.37 3.12 -0.71
N PHE A 104 5.28 2.63 -1.94
CA PHE A 104 4.95 1.24 -2.27
C PHE A 104 6.12 0.56 -2.99
N ARG A 105 6.04 -0.75 -3.21
CA ARG A 105 7.01 -1.50 -4.02
C ARG A 105 6.41 -1.78 -5.38
N GLU A 106 7.08 -1.35 -6.44
CA GLU A 106 6.69 -1.70 -7.82
C GLU A 106 6.79 -3.21 -8.03
N GLN A 107 5.90 -3.76 -8.86
CA GLN A 107 6.12 -5.09 -9.42
C GLN A 107 7.01 -4.98 -10.65
N ILE A 108 8.15 -5.66 -10.61
CA ILE A 108 9.05 -5.85 -11.76
C ILE A 108 8.59 -7.07 -12.56
#